data_AF-A0A5C6AS24-F1
#
_entry.id   AF-A0A5C6AS24-F1
#
_cell.length_a   1.000
_cell.length_b   1.000
_cell.length_c   1.000
_cell.angle_alpha   90.00
_cell.angle_beta   90.00
_cell.angle_gamma   90.00
#
_symmetry.space_group_name_H-M   'P 1'
#
loop_
_entity.id
_entity.type
_entity.pdbx_description
1 polymer ?
#
loop_
_entity_poly.entity_id
_entity_poly.type
_entity_poly.pdbx_seq_one_letter_code
_entity_poly.pdbx_strand_id
1 'polypeptide(L)' 'MFAMTFASLMLLGFGFPGAPEMMIVLLIALVLFGGAKLPSLMRNLGRSANEFKRGMAESVDDNDDAASKSEKV' A
#
# COMPACT_ATOMS: atom_id res chain seq x y z
N MET A 1 29.47 -0.60 24.86
CA MET A 1 30.46 -0.05 23.92
C MET A 1 30.48 -0.84 22.60
N PHE A 2 30.63 -2.18 22.61
CA PHE A 2 30.62 -3.02 21.40
C PHE A 2 29.29 -3.05 20.61
N ALA A 3 28.13 -3.01 21.29
CA ALA A 3 26.81 -2.90 20.63
C ALA A 3 26.53 -1.50 20.05
N MET A 4 27.15 -0.48 20.63
CA MET A 4 26.93 0.93 20.26
C MET A 4 27.70 1.30 18.99
N THR A 5 28.84 0.65 18.75
CA THR A 5 29.59 0.74 17.49
C THR A 5 28.96 -0.07 16.35
N PHE A 6 28.27 -1.18 16.68
CA PHE A 6 27.57 -2.03 15.71
C PHE A 6 26.29 -1.34 15.16
N ALA A 7 25.54 -0.65 16.02
CA ALA A 7 24.38 0.16 15.62
C ALA A 7 24.76 1.36 14.73
N SER A 8 25.91 2.00 14.98
CA SER A 8 26.39 3.11 14.14
C SER A 8 26.87 2.69 12.74
N LEU A 9 27.21 1.41 12.51
CA LEU A 9 27.58 0.87 11.20
C LEU A 9 26.36 0.52 10.33
N MET A 10 25.26 0.09 10.94
CA MET A 10 23.97 -0.10 10.24
C MET A 10 23.30 1.22 9.85
N LEU A 11 23.62 2.31 10.55
CA LEU A 11 23.05 3.65 10.37
C LEU A 11 23.66 4.42 9.17
N LEU A 12 24.82 4.03 8.64
CA LEU A 12 25.48 4.71 7.51
C LEU A 12 25.20 4.11 6.12
N GLY A 13 24.70 2.87 6.04
CA GLY A 13 24.50 2.13 4.79
C GLY A 13 23.04 2.02 4.38
N PHE A 14 22.61 2.97 3.55
CA PHE A 14 21.32 3.05 2.86
C PHE A 14 20.99 1.77 2.05
N GLY A 15 20.43 0.73 2.68
CA GLY A 15 20.20 -0.56 2.01
C GLY A 15 18.79 -1.11 2.20
N PHE A 16 18.44 -1.50 3.41
CA PHE A 16 17.10 -2.00 3.74
C PHE A 16 16.98 -2.07 5.28
N PRO A 17 15.98 -1.43 5.91
CA PRO A 17 15.70 -1.67 7.32
C PRO A 17 15.33 -3.15 7.47
N GLY A 18 16.01 -3.86 8.38
CA GLY A 18 15.68 -5.24 8.68
C GLY A 18 14.29 -5.36 9.29
N ALA A 19 13.82 -6.61 9.42
CA ALA A 19 12.58 -6.91 10.14
C ALA A 19 12.48 -6.26 11.55
N PRO A 20 13.56 -6.20 12.37
CA PRO A 20 13.46 -5.54 13.67
C PRO A 20 13.28 -4.02 13.57
N GLU A 21 13.97 -3.35 12.63
CA GLU A 21 13.80 -1.91 12.40
C GLU A 21 12.39 -1.58 11.90
N MET A 22 11.86 -2.39 10.97
CA MET A 22 10.49 -2.24 10.46
C MET A 22 9.45 -2.44 11.59
N MET A 23 9.68 -3.37 12.52
CA MET A 23 8.82 -3.57 13.68
C MET A 23 8.84 -2.36 14.62
N ILE A 24 10.00 -1.74 14.83
CA ILE A 24 10.13 -0.52 15.64
C ILE A 24 9.40 0.66 14.98
N VAL A 25 9.57 0.84 13.66
CA VAL A 25 8.84 1.87 12.90
C VAL A 25 7.34 1.64 12.96
N LEU A 26 6.88 0.39 12.83
CA LEU A 26 5.47 0.04 12.95
C LEU A 26 4.93 0.36 14.35
N LEU A 27 5.69 0.06 15.40
CA LEU A 27 5.35 0.41 16.79
C LEU A 27 5.20 1.93 16.97
N ILE A 28 6.14 2.71 16.45
CA ILE A 28 6.08 4.18 16.51
C ILE A 28 4.86 4.70 15.75
N ALA A 29 4.62 4.19 14.54
CA ALA A 29 3.44 4.54 13.75
C ALA A 29 2.14 4.18 14.51
N LEU A 30 2.11 3.04 15.21
CA LEU A 30 0.98 2.62 16.02
C LEU A 30 0.73 3.54 17.22
N VAL A 31 1.78 4.10 17.83
CA VAL A 31 1.64 5.06 18.93
C VAL A 31 1.14 6.42 18.42
N LEU A 32 1.65 6.89 17.29
CA LEU A 32 1.27 8.19 16.72
C LEU A 32 -0.15 8.18 16.14
N PHE A 33 -0.49 7.15 15.37
CA PHE A 33 -1.80 7.03 14.74
C PHE A 33 -2.81 6.30 15.62
N GLY A 34 -2.37 5.44 16.53
CA GLY A 34 -3.23 4.56 17.32
C GLY A 34 -3.53 3.23 16.61
N GLY A 35 -3.60 2.15 17.39
CA GLY A 35 -3.84 0.77 16.92
C GLY A 35 -5.04 0.60 16.00
N ALA A 36 -6.09 1.39 16.21
CA ALA A 36 -7.33 1.31 15.45
C ALA A 36 -7.34 2.17 14.17
N LYS A 37 -6.52 3.23 14.08
CA LYS A 37 -6.61 4.19 12.96
C LYS A 37 -5.88 3.70 11.70
N LEU A 38 -4.72 3.05 11.84
CA LEU A 38 -3.99 2.48 10.70
C LEU A 38 -4.86 1.50 9.88
N PRO A 39 -5.50 0.48 10.49
CA PRO A 39 -6.38 -0.44 9.77
C PRO A 39 -7.61 0.26 9.19
N SER A 40 -8.19 1.23 9.90
CA SER A 40 -9.35 1.99 9.42
C SER A 40 -9.03 2.83 8.18
N LEU A 41 -7.86 3.49 8.15
CA LEU A 41 -7.40 4.27 7.00
C LEU A 41 -7.15 3.37 5.79
N MET A 42 -6.47 2.22 5.99
CA MET A 42 -6.28 1.23 4.92
C MET A 42 -7.61 0.69 4.37
N ARG A 43 -8.57 0.41 5.26
CA ARG A 43 -9.90 -0.07 4.85
C ARG A 43 -10.64 0.96 4.00
N ASN A 44 -10.61 2.23 4.40
CA ASN A 44 -11.28 3.31 3.67
C ASN A 44 -10.59 3.58 2.32
N LEU A 45 -9.26 3.61 2.30
CA LEU A 45 -8.47 3.75 1.07
C LEU A 45 -8.70 2.57 0.12
N GLY A 46 -8.76 1.34 0.65
CA GLY A 46 -9.02 0.14 -0.13
C GLY A 46 -10.41 0.13 -0.76
N ARG A 47 -11.45 0.60 -0.05
CA ARG A 47 -12.79 0.78 -0.62
C ARG A 47 -12.77 1.80 -1.77
N SER A 48 -12.16 2.97 -1.55
CA SER A 48 -12.04 4.01 -2.57
C SER A 48 -11.26 3.52 -3.81
N ALA A 49 -10.15 2.80 -3.61
CA ALA A 49 -9.38 2.22 -4.71
C ALA A 49 -10.16 1.15 -5.48
N ASN A 50 -10.97 0.33 -4.78
CA ASN A 50 -11.80 -0.69 -5.41
C ASN A 50 -12.95 -0.08 -6.23
N GLU A 51 -13.61 0.96 -5.71
CA GLU A 51 -14.64 1.71 -6.43
C GLU A 51 -14.04 2.45 -7.64
N PHE A 52 -12.86 3.06 -7.48
CA PHE A 52 -12.13 3.69 -8.59
C PHE A 52 -11.80 2.68 -9.70
N LYS A 53 -11.32 1.48 -9.33
CA LYS A 53 -11.03 0.41 -10.28
C LYS A 53 -12.28 -0.09 -11.01
N ARG A 54 -13.42 -0.22 -10.31
CA ARG A 54 -14.71 -0.61 -10.91
C ARG A 54 -15.20 0.44 -11.91
N GLY A 55 -15.22 1.72 -11.53
CA GLY A 55 -15.64 2.80 -12.43
C GLY A 55 -14.76 2.90 -13.67
N MET A 56 -13.45 2.67 -13.51
CA MET A 56 -12.52 2.60 -14.65
C MET A 56 -12.80 1.38 -15.55
N ALA A 57 -13.10 0.21 -14.98
CA ALA A 57 -13.39 -0.99 -15.76
C ALA A 57 -14.71 -0.87 -16.54
N GLU A 58 -15.77 -0.36 -15.92
CA GLU A 58 -17.05 -0.08 -16.59
C GLU A 58 -16.85 0.90 -17.76
N SER A 59 -16.01 1.93 -17.61
CA SER A 59 -15.71 2.87 -18.70
C SER A 59 -14.89 2.29 -19.85
N VAL A 60 -14.12 1.23 -19.62
CA VAL A 60 -13.34 0.55 -20.68
C VAL A 60 -14.23 -0.44 -21.44
N ASP A 61 -15.08 -1.18 -20.74
CA ASP A 61 -16.01 -2.17 -21.31
C ASP A 61 -17.05 -1.50 -22.24
N ASP A 62 -17.55 -0.31 -21.86
CA ASP A 62 -18.46 0.50 -22.69
C ASP A 62 -17.86 0.91 -24.06
N ASN A 63 -16.53 0.87 -24.23
CA ASN A 63 -15.86 1.15 -25.52
C ASN A 63 -15.67 -0.10 -26.39
N ASP A 64 -15.70 -1.30 -25.80
CA ASP A 64 -15.47 -2.57 -26.50
C ASP A 64 -16.80 -3.25 -26.93
N ASP A 65 -17.91 -2.99 -26.24
CA ASP A 65 -19.24 -3.53 -26.58
C ASP A 65 -19.89 -2.88 -27.82
N ALA A 66 -19.40 -1.72 -28.28
CA ALA A 66 -19.84 -1.12 -29.54
C ALA A 66 -19.29 -1.85 -30.77
N ALA A 67 -18.27 -2.71 -30.63
CA ALA A 67 -17.62 -3.39 -31.75
C ALA A 67 -18.12 -4.83 -32.00
N SER A 68 -18.86 -5.47 -31.07
CA SER A 68 -19.21 -6.90 -31.18
C SER A 68 -20.63 -7.21 -31.67
N LYS A 69 -21.50 -6.21 -31.90
CA LYS A 69 -22.91 -6.42 -32.31
C LYS A 69 -23.22 -6.28 -33.81
N SER A 70 -22.21 -6.18 -34.70
CA SER A 70 -22.43 -5.96 -36.14
C SER A 70 -21.91 -7.06 -37.09
N GLU A 71 -21.50 -8.24 -36.61
CA GLU A 71 -21.02 -9.33 -37.48
C GLU A 71 -21.82 -10.63 -37.30
N LYS A 72 -23.15 -10.51 -37.26
CA LYS A 72 -24.05 -11.64 -37.54
C LYS A 72 -25.36 -11.16 -38.13
N VAL A 73 -25.32 -10.59 -39.34
CA VAL A 73 -26.48 -10.43 -40.22
C VAL A 73 -26.06 -10.74 -41.65
#